data_AF-A0A1B8V6J8-F1
#
_entry.id   AF-A0A1B8V6J8-F1
#
_cell.length_a   1.000
_cell.length_b   1.000
_cell.length_c   1.000
_cell.angle_alpha   90.00
_cell.angle_beta   90.00
_cell.angle_gamma   90.00
#
_symmetry.space_group_name_H-M   'P 1'
#
loop_
_entity.id
_entity.type
_entity.pdbx_description
1 polymer ?
#
loop_
_entity_poly.entity_id
_entity_poly.type
_entity_poly.pdbx_seq_one_letter_code
_entity_poly.pdbx_strand_id
1 'polypeptide(L)'
;MVCGYLVSVLGNLLVKVTEKGIGQKFEEGAGLREYSDFYHIVIDILFHLYTVSPGHKSSVKIFIASTLACSFFEMHLPEELNSIKSKVYVSCRDFFESSEYIKMAADNNDYALLEALNLLVLLKELGDDYLVPRKILQSIINISNGRSMSYFEVIVLLYYIGNNSSYSAIKSFVLKNVRLILSDLSDIRMNSERLYLFLDVMTCPYIDSGIKKGIVSKLYKQMNGAEPSEQQKEELASSLGKYPWFVSWEDADLLTALEKKELLKGY
;
A
#
# COMPACT_ATOMS: atom_id res chain seq x y z
N MET A 1 -1.24 -24.13 -4.85
CA MET A 1 -0.84 -24.08 -6.28
C MET A 1 -2.05 -23.84 -7.20
N VAL A 2 -3.16 -24.58 -7.07
CA VAL A 2 -4.36 -24.41 -7.92
C VAL A 2 -5.06 -23.05 -7.72
N CYS A 3 -5.25 -22.60 -6.47
CA CYS A 3 -5.95 -21.34 -6.19
C CYS A 3 -5.25 -20.10 -6.78
N GLY A 4 -3.93 -19.98 -6.64
CA GLY A 4 -3.17 -18.87 -7.23
C GLY A 4 -3.21 -18.84 -8.77
N TYR A 5 -3.26 -20.01 -9.41
CA TYR A 5 -3.47 -20.09 -10.86
C TYR A 5 -4.87 -19.61 -11.25
N LEU A 6 -5.91 -20.05 -10.54
CA LEU A 6 -7.29 -19.62 -10.78
C LEU A 6 -7.47 -18.11 -10.57
N VAL A 7 -6.88 -17.54 -9.52
CA VAL A 7 -6.83 -16.08 -9.29
C VAL A 7 -6.21 -15.36 -10.48
N SER A 8 -5.13 -15.91 -11.04
CA SER A 8 -4.47 -15.31 -12.22
C SER A 8 -5.33 -15.38 -13.47
N VAL A 9 -6.00 -16.52 -13.73
CA VAL A 9 -6.89 -16.69 -14.89
C VAL A 9 -8.09 -15.75 -14.80
N LEU A 10 -8.74 -15.68 -13.63
CA LEU A 10 -9.90 -14.81 -13.40
C LEU A 10 -9.51 -13.33 -13.42
N GLY A 11 -8.37 -12.96 -12.85
CA GLY A 11 -7.83 -11.61 -12.95
C GLY A 11 -7.59 -11.19 -14.41
N ASN A 12 -6.99 -12.06 -15.21
CA ASN A 12 -6.78 -11.79 -16.64
C ASN A 12 -8.09 -11.73 -17.44
N LEU A 13 -9.11 -12.50 -17.05
CA LEU A 13 -10.45 -12.41 -17.64
C LEU A 13 -11.05 -11.03 -17.36
N LEU A 14 -10.99 -10.57 -16.12
CA LEU A 14 -11.50 -9.25 -15.71
C LEU A 14 -10.79 -8.12 -16.45
N VAL A 15 -9.45 -8.18 -16.59
CA VAL A 15 -8.69 -7.23 -17.43
C VAL A 15 -9.24 -7.18 -18.84
N LYS A 16 -9.36 -8.34 -19.51
CA LYS A 16 -9.86 -8.42 -20.90
C LYS A 16 -11.28 -7.88 -21.06
N VAL A 17 -12.15 -8.14 -20.08
CA VAL A 17 -13.54 -7.64 -20.09
C VAL A 17 -13.56 -6.13 -19.87
N THR A 18 -12.76 -5.62 -18.93
CA THR A 18 -12.66 -4.19 -18.65
C THR A 18 -12.11 -3.42 -19.84
N GLU A 19 -11.00 -3.88 -20.44
CA GLU A 19 -10.39 -3.22 -21.61
C GLU A 19 -11.36 -3.11 -22.80
N LYS A 20 -12.19 -4.14 -23.01
CA LYS A 20 -13.20 -4.14 -24.08
C LYS A 20 -14.42 -3.27 -23.73
N GLY A 21 -14.84 -3.29 -22.47
CA GLY A 21 -16.07 -2.63 -22.02
C GLY A 21 -15.89 -1.16 -21.64
N ILE A 22 -14.69 -0.74 -21.21
CA ILE A 22 -14.48 0.61 -20.64
C ILE A 22 -14.70 1.71 -21.69
N GLY A 23 -14.29 1.49 -22.95
CA GLY A 23 -14.54 2.43 -24.04
C GLY A 23 -15.90 2.27 -24.74
N GLN A 24 -16.71 1.28 -24.33
CA GLN A 24 -17.96 0.97 -25.00
C GLN A 24 -19.06 1.96 -24.59
N LYS A 25 -19.84 2.45 -25.56
CA LYS A 25 -21.09 3.18 -25.27
C LYS A 25 -22.22 2.16 -25.15
N PHE A 26 -22.87 2.15 -24.00
CA PHE A 26 -24.03 1.31 -23.74
C PHE A 26 -25.30 2.08 -24.14
N GLU A 27 -26.06 1.55 -25.09
CA GLU A 27 -27.36 2.11 -25.47
C GLU A 27 -28.41 1.77 -24.39
N GLU A 28 -29.11 2.80 -23.88
CA GLU A 28 -30.25 2.68 -22.94
C GLU A 28 -30.05 1.71 -21.75
N GLY A 29 -28.81 1.55 -21.27
CA GLY A 29 -28.48 0.69 -20.13
C GLY A 29 -28.58 -0.82 -20.38
N ALA A 30 -28.87 -1.25 -21.62
CA ALA A 30 -28.89 -2.67 -21.98
C ALA A 30 -27.48 -3.27 -21.84
N GLY A 31 -27.35 -4.35 -21.07
CA GLY A 31 -26.08 -5.05 -20.83
C GLY A 31 -25.33 -4.60 -19.56
N LEU A 32 -25.59 -3.40 -19.03
CA LEU A 32 -24.85 -2.88 -17.86
C LEU A 32 -25.09 -3.70 -16.60
N ARG A 33 -26.31 -4.23 -16.44
CA ARG A 33 -26.64 -5.08 -15.30
C ARG A 33 -25.83 -6.37 -15.33
N GLU A 34 -25.67 -6.98 -16.50
CA GLU A 34 -24.88 -8.19 -16.68
C GLU A 34 -23.40 -7.94 -16.38
N TYR A 35 -22.87 -6.77 -16.73
CA TYR A 35 -21.53 -6.36 -16.30
C TYR A 35 -21.44 -6.17 -14.78
N SER A 36 -22.42 -5.51 -14.17
CA SER A 36 -22.46 -5.34 -12.71
C SER A 36 -22.44 -6.69 -12.00
N ASP A 37 -23.34 -7.60 -12.38
CA ASP A 37 -23.42 -8.96 -11.85
C ASP A 37 -22.09 -9.72 -12.06
N PHE A 38 -21.49 -9.59 -13.25
CA PHE A 38 -20.19 -10.20 -13.56
C PHE A 38 -19.08 -9.73 -12.60
N TYR A 39 -18.91 -8.42 -12.42
CA TYR A 39 -17.86 -7.90 -11.53
C TYR A 39 -18.09 -8.33 -10.08
N HIS A 40 -19.33 -8.27 -9.59
CA HIS A 40 -19.66 -8.72 -8.23
C HIS A 40 -19.30 -10.20 -8.04
N ILE A 41 -19.69 -11.08 -8.97
CA ILE A 41 -19.40 -12.52 -8.89
C ILE A 41 -17.90 -12.79 -8.99
N VAL A 42 -17.19 -12.14 -9.93
CA VAL A 42 -15.75 -12.38 -10.10
C VAL A 42 -14.96 -11.89 -8.90
N ILE A 43 -15.29 -10.74 -8.32
CA ILE A 43 -14.66 -10.25 -7.10
C ILE A 43 -14.88 -11.22 -5.94
N ASP A 44 -16.10 -11.74 -5.75
CA ASP A 44 -16.37 -12.74 -4.70
C ASP A 44 -15.51 -14.00 -4.89
N ILE A 45 -15.46 -14.55 -6.11
CA ILE A 45 -14.68 -15.75 -6.38
C ILE A 45 -13.20 -15.50 -6.15
N LEU A 46 -12.68 -14.35 -6.60
CA LEU A 46 -11.29 -13.97 -6.42
C LEU A 46 -10.92 -13.88 -4.93
N PHE A 47 -11.72 -13.17 -4.13
CA PHE A 47 -11.48 -13.03 -2.69
C PHE A 47 -11.65 -14.35 -1.93
N HIS A 48 -12.60 -15.20 -2.33
CA HIS A 48 -12.75 -16.53 -1.77
C HIS A 48 -11.49 -17.38 -1.99
N LEU A 49 -11.02 -17.47 -3.24
CA LEU A 49 -9.81 -18.22 -3.58
C LEU A 49 -8.56 -17.64 -2.90
N TYR A 50 -8.49 -16.32 -2.78
CA TYR A 50 -7.42 -15.64 -2.07
C TYR A 50 -7.42 -15.96 -0.58
N THR A 51 -8.57 -15.93 0.08
CA THR A 51 -8.70 -16.24 1.51
C THR A 51 -8.31 -17.70 1.83
N VAL A 52 -8.63 -18.62 0.91
CA VAL A 52 -8.27 -20.05 1.04
C VAL A 52 -6.77 -20.30 0.86
N SER A 53 -6.09 -19.53 0.00
CA SER A 53 -4.65 -19.68 -0.25
C SER A 53 -4.01 -18.31 -0.49
N PRO A 54 -3.75 -17.56 0.60
CA PRO A 54 -3.23 -16.21 0.48
C PRO A 54 -1.81 -16.25 -0.07
N GLY A 55 -1.47 -15.24 -0.85
CA GLY A 55 -0.14 -15.10 -1.40
C GLY A 55 0.08 -13.74 -2.01
N HIS A 56 1.31 -13.26 -1.92
CA HIS A 56 1.69 -11.94 -2.39
C HIS A 56 1.24 -11.67 -3.84
N LYS A 57 1.50 -12.61 -4.76
CA LYS A 57 1.07 -12.48 -6.17
C LYS A 57 -0.45 -12.36 -6.30
N SER A 58 -1.18 -13.19 -5.56
CA SER A 58 -2.64 -13.17 -5.55
C SER A 58 -3.17 -11.84 -5.01
N SER A 59 -2.54 -11.25 -3.98
CA SER A 59 -2.95 -9.95 -3.44
C SER A 59 -2.77 -8.79 -4.44
N VAL A 60 -1.73 -8.83 -5.28
CA VAL A 60 -1.55 -7.86 -6.37
C VAL A 60 -2.64 -8.03 -7.43
N LYS A 61 -3.03 -9.27 -7.76
CA LYS A 61 -4.14 -9.53 -8.68
C LYS A 61 -5.49 -9.07 -8.13
N ILE A 62 -5.73 -9.24 -6.82
CA ILE A 62 -6.91 -8.72 -6.13
C ILE A 62 -6.95 -7.19 -6.23
N PHE A 63 -5.82 -6.54 -5.99
CA PHE A 63 -5.69 -5.09 -6.12
C PHE A 63 -6.08 -4.63 -7.54
N ILE A 64 -5.48 -5.23 -8.59
CA ILE A 64 -5.73 -4.85 -9.99
C ILE A 64 -7.20 -5.09 -10.35
N ALA A 65 -7.73 -6.27 -10.01
CA ALA A 65 -9.12 -6.63 -10.28
C ALA A 65 -10.11 -5.65 -9.65
N SER A 66 -9.88 -5.28 -8.38
CA SER A 66 -10.73 -4.37 -7.64
C SER A 66 -10.67 -2.94 -8.19
N THR A 67 -9.47 -2.49 -8.57
CA THR A 67 -9.26 -1.16 -9.18
C THR A 67 -9.99 -1.07 -10.53
N LEU A 68 -9.82 -2.06 -11.39
CA LEU A 68 -10.51 -2.12 -12.69
C LEU A 68 -12.03 -2.18 -12.54
N ALA A 69 -12.54 -2.96 -11.58
CA ALA A 69 -13.96 -2.97 -11.26
C ALA A 69 -14.44 -1.57 -10.83
N CYS A 70 -13.73 -0.91 -9.91
CA CYS A 70 -14.08 0.45 -9.49
C CYS A 70 -14.08 1.44 -10.66
N SER A 71 -13.06 1.42 -11.53
CA SER A 71 -12.99 2.30 -12.71
C SER A 71 -14.11 2.05 -13.71
N PHE A 72 -14.51 0.79 -13.92
CA PHE A 72 -15.66 0.48 -14.78
C PHE A 72 -16.95 1.04 -14.20
N PHE A 73 -17.19 0.85 -12.89
CA PHE A 73 -18.38 1.37 -12.22
C PHE A 73 -18.39 2.90 -12.19
N GLU A 74 -17.26 3.55 -11.92
CA GLU A 74 -17.16 5.01 -11.95
C GLU A 74 -17.54 5.58 -13.32
N MET A 75 -17.16 4.89 -14.41
CA MET A 75 -17.43 5.34 -15.77
C MET A 75 -18.87 5.05 -16.24
N HIS A 76 -19.41 3.87 -15.91
CA HIS A 76 -20.64 3.37 -16.52
C HIS A 76 -21.82 3.18 -15.56
N LEU A 77 -21.55 3.02 -14.26
CA LEU A 77 -22.51 2.72 -13.20
C LEU A 77 -22.20 3.51 -11.91
N PRO A 78 -22.09 4.85 -11.96
CA PRO A 78 -21.67 5.65 -10.80
C PRO A 78 -22.60 5.48 -9.60
N GLU A 79 -23.89 5.22 -9.84
CA GLU A 79 -24.91 4.93 -8.82
C GLU A 79 -24.57 3.69 -7.98
N GLU A 80 -23.89 2.70 -8.58
CA GLU A 80 -23.52 1.43 -7.95
C GLU A 80 -22.05 1.36 -7.51
N LEU A 81 -21.26 2.42 -7.73
CA LEU A 81 -19.84 2.46 -7.36
C LEU A 81 -19.62 2.14 -5.87
N ASN A 82 -20.47 2.64 -4.99
CA ASN A 82 -20.39 2.36 -3.57
C ASN A 82 -20.71 0.89 -3.24
N SER A 83 -21.52 0.21 -4.05
CA SER A 83 -21.80 -1.22 -3.88
C SER A 83 -20.53 -2.03 -4.08
N ILE A 84 -19.83 -1.82 -5.20
CA ILE A 84 -18.61 -2.57 -5.51
C ILE A 84 -17.48 -2.23 -4.53
N LYS A 85 -17.31 -0.96 -4.15
CA LYS A 85 -16.33 -0.56 -3.11
C LYS A 85 -16.64 -1.21 -1.76
N SER A 86 -17.89 -1.21 -1.33
CA SER A 86 -18.32 -1.87 -0.09
C SER A 86 -18.04 -3.37 -0.12
N LYS A 87 -18.26 -4.02 -1.26
CA LYS A 87 -17.95 -5.45 -1.44
C LYS A 87 -16.47 -5.77 -1.31
N VAL A 88 -15.62 -4.96 -1.93
CA VAL A 88 -14.16 -5.08 -1.79
C VAL A 88 -13.74 -4.85 -0.34
N TYR A 89 -14.27 -3.81 0.31
CA TYR A 89 -13.98 -3.50 1.72
C TYR A 89 -14.36 -4.64 2.66
N VAL A 90 -15.57 -5.17 2.55
CA VAL A 90 -16.04 -6.30 3.37
C VAL A 90 -15.15 -7.52 3.12
N SER A 91 -14.84 -7.84 1.87
CA SER A 91 -13.97 -8.97 1.55
C SER A 91 -12.55 -8.83 2.14
N CYS A 92 -11.97 -7.63 2.12
CA CYS A 92 -10.69 -7.36 2.79
C CYS A 92 -10.78 -7.52 4.31
N ARG A 93 -11.87 -7.05 4.92
CA ARG A 93 -12.11 -7.21 6.36
C ARG A 93 -12.26 -8.66 6.76
N ASP A 94 -13.06 -9.42 6.03
CA ASP A 94 -13.26 -10.85 6.25
C ASP A 94 -11.94 -11.61 6.14
N PHE A 95 -11.07 -11.22 5.20
CA PHE A 95 -9.72 -11.76 5.11
C PHE A 95 -8.89 -11.49 6.37
N PHE A 96 -8.86 -10.25 6.87
CA PHE A 96 -8.12 -9.90 8.09
C PHE A 96 -8.65 -10.59 9.36
N GLU A 97 -9.91 -11.02 9.35
CA GLU A 97 -10.55 -11.75 10.44
C GLU A 97 -10.52 -13.28 10.24
N SER A 98 -10.03 -13.76 9.09
CA SER A 98 -9.98 -15.17 8.74
C SER A 98 -8.96 -15.95 9.58
N SER A 99 -9.26 -17.22 9.86
CA SER A 99 -8.35 -18.12 10.57
C SER A 99 -7.03 -18.33 9.84
N GLU A 100 -7.05 -18.34 8.50
CA GLU A 100 -5.84 -18.51 7.70
C GLU A 100 -4.92 -17.31 7.83
N TYR A 101 -5.46 -16.09 7.76
CA TYR A 101 -4.69 -14.88 8.01
C TYR A 101 -4.10 -14.84 9.43
N ILE A 102 -4.91 -15.12 10.44
CA ILE A 102 -4.47 -15.12 11.85
C ILE A 102 -3.32 -16.11 12.04
N LYS A 103 -3.41 -17.30 11.44
CA LYS A 103 -2.34 -18.31 11.46
C LYS A 103 -1.08 -17.80 10.77
N MET A 104 -1.19 -17.29 9.55
CA MET A 104 -0.04 -16.74 8.82
C MET A 104 0.64 -15.59 9.58
N ALA A 105 -0.15 -14.74 10.23
CA ALA A 105 0.36 -13.62 11.01
C ALA A 105 1.07 -14.08 12.29
N ALA A 106 0.57 -15.14 12.94
CA ALA A 106 1.22 -15.75 14.10
C ALA A 106 2.55 -16.44 13.76
N ASP A 107 2.63 -17.05 12.57
CA ASP A 107 3.84 -17.70 12.06
C ASP A 107 4.92 -16.67 11.64
N ASN A 108 4.54 -15.41 11.37
CA ASN A 108 5.43 -14.33 10.92
C ASN A 108 5.49 -13.19 11.95
N ASN A 109 6.31 -13.35 12.99
CA ASN A 109 6.41 -12.36 14.09
C ASN A 109 7.34 -11.16 13.80
N ASP A 110 8.19 -11.26 12.77
CA ASP A 110 9.21 -10.25 12.51
C ASP A 110 8.72 -9.09 11.64
N TYR A 111 7.73 -9.34 10.77
CA TYR A 111 7.22 -8.37 9.79
C TYR A 111 5.72 -8.54 9.54
N ALA A 112 5.03 -7.44 9.23
CA ALA A 112 3.68 -7.53 8.69
C ALA A 112 3.68 -8.25 7.35
N LEU A 113 2.67 -9.09 7.13
CA LEU A 113 2.50 -9.85 5.89
C LEU A 113 2.34 -8.91 4.70
N LEU A 114 3.10 -9.15 3.62
CA LEU A 114 3.01 -8.36 2.39
C LEU A 114 1.62 -8.41 1.78
N GLU A 115 0.95 -9.55 1.91
CA GLU A 115 -0.45 -9.79 1.61
C GLU A 115 -1.36 -8.73 2.24
N ALA A 116 -1.19 -8.51 3.55
CA ALA A 116 -2.01 -7.56 4.28
C ALA A 116 -1.68 -6.11 3.92
N LEU A 117 -0.38 -5.81 3.75
CA LEU A 117 0.06 -4.47 3.33
C LEU A 117 -0.51 -4.12 1.95
N ASN A 118 -0.52 -5.05 1.00
CA ASN A 118 -1.12 -4.84 -0.32
C ASN A 118 -2.63 -4.56 -0.25
N LEU A 119 -3.36 -5.25 0.63
CA LEU A 119 -4.78 -4.98 0.84
C LEU A 119 -5.02 -3.64 1.55
N LEU A 120 -4.12 -3.18 2.43
CA LEU A 120 -4.21 -1.83 2.98
C LEU A 120 -4.10 -0.78 1.87
N VAL A 121 -3.16 -0.94 0.93
CA VAL A 121 -3.06 -0.05 -0.23
C VAL A 121 -4.36 -0.04 -1.01
N LEU A 122 -4.93 -1.21 -1.33
CA LEU A 122 -6.23 -1.31 -2.00
C LEU A 122 -7.33 -0.54 -1.24
N LEU A 123 -7.43 -0.73 0.07
CA LEU A 123 -8.44 -0.06 0.89
C LEU A 123 -8.28 1.47 0.90
N LYS A 124 -7.04 1.97 0.85
CA LYS A 124 -6.78 3.42 0.73
C LYS A 124 -7.28 3.97 -0.61
N GLU A 125 -7.12 3.21 -1.71
CA GLU A 125 -7.62 3.59 -3.04
C GLU A 125 -9.14 3.66 -3.14
N LEU A 126 -9.86 2.86 -2.33
CA LEU A 126 -11.32 2.93 -2.32
C LEU A 126 -11.84 4.27 -1.78
N GLY A 127 -11.06 4.93 -0.92
CA GLY A 127 -11.35 6.21 -0.30
C GLY A 127 -11.34 6.16 1.23
N ASP A 128 -11.37 7.33 1.87
CA ASP A 128 -11.21 7.46 3.32
C ASP A 128 -12.33 6.80 4.14
N ASP A 129 -13.52 6.60 3.55
CA ASP A 129 -14.65 5.90 4.17
C ASP A 129 -14.43 4.38 4.29
N TYR A 130 -13.46 3.83 3.54
CA TYR A 130 -13.16 2.40 3.48
C TYR A 130 -11.88 2.03 4.24
N LEU A 131 -11.43 2.91 5.14
CA LEU A 131 -10.29 2.60 6.02
C LEU A 131 -10.70 1.64 7.14
N VAL A 132 -9.77 0.77 7.56
CA VAL A 132 -10.01 -0.20 8.63
C VAL A 132 -9.97 0.49 9.99
N PRO A 133 -10.79 0.07 10.96
CA PRO A 133 -10.68 0.56 12.32
C PRO A 133 -9.25 0.43 12.86
N ARG A 134 -8.82 1.41 13.68
CA ARG A 134 -7.49 1.44 14.30
C ARG A 134 -7.08 0.10 14.92
N LYS A 135 -8.01 -0.61 15.57
CA LYS A 135 -7.75 -1.93 16.19
C LYS A 135 -7.32 -2.99 15.17
N ILE A 136 -7.96 -3.02 13.99
CA ILE A 136 -7.61 -3.93 12.90
C ILE A 136 -6.24 -3.56 12.34
N LEU A 137 -5.96 -2.27 12.13
CA LEU A 137 -4.63 -1.85 11.67
C LEU A 137 -3.54 -2.24 12.67
N GLN A 138 -3.80 -2.11 13.97
CA GLN A 138 -2.88 -2.53 15.04
C GLN A 138 -2.61 -4.03 15.05
N SER A 139 -3.63 -4.87 14.78
CA SER A 139 -3.42 -6.31 14.67
C SER A 139 -2.62 -6.68 13.42
N ILE A 140 -2.85 -6.00 12.30
CA ILE A 140 -2.12 -6.24 11.04
C ILE A 140 -0.62 -5.96 11.20
N ILE A 141 -0.27 -4.85 11.85
CA ILE A 141 1.13 -4.43 11.97
C ILE A 141 1.87 -5.11 13.12
N ASN A 142 1.21 -5.92 13.96
CA ASN A 142 1.80 -6.64 15.09
C ASN A 142 2.91 -5.83 15.81
N ILE A 143 2.53 -4.79 16.56
CA ILE A 143 3.48 -3.94 17.31
C ILE A 143 4.05 -4.74 18.48
N SER A 144 5.04 -5.59 18.23
CA SER A 144 5.85 -6.19 19.29
C SER A 144 6.89 -5.17 19.78
N ASN A 145 7.21 -5.21 21.08
CA ASN A 145 7.98 -4.21 21.83
C ASN A 145 9.48 -4.13 21.46
N GLY A 146 9.81 -3.90 20.18
CA GLY A 146 11.18 -3.64 19.76
C GLY A 146 11.54 -4.06 18.34
N ARG A 147 10.61 -4.60 17.54
CA ARG A 147 10.93 -4.95 16.15
C ARG A 147 11.14 -3.68 15.32
N SER A 148 12.15 -3.71 14.44
CA SER A 148 12.32 -2.69 13.42
C SER A 148 11.35 -2.96 12.27
N MET A 149 10.64 -1.94 11.82
CA MET A 149 9.86 -2.04 10.58
C MET A 149 10.78 -2.18 9.37
N SER A 150 10.34 -2.94 8.37
CA SER A 150 10.91 -2.89 7.03
C SER A 150 10.55 -1.58 6.33
N TYR A 151 11.31 -1.23 5.29
CA TYR A 151 11.02 -0.09 4.41
C TYR A 151 9.58 -0.13 3.90
N PHE A 152 9.13 -1.31 3.43
CA PHE A 152 7.81 -1.43 2.81
C PHE A 152 6.67 -1.23 3.83
N GLU A 153 6.82 -1.72 5.05
CA GLU A 153 5.87 -1.45 6.13
C GLU A 153 5.77 0.04 6.43
N VAL A 154 6.90 0.74 6.54
CA VAL A 154 6.90 2.17 6.82
C VAL A 154 6.18 2.95 5.72
N ILE A 155 6.51 2.67 4.46
CA ILE A 155 5.92 3.38 3.32
C ILE A 155 4.42 3.13 3.25
N VAL A 156 3.98 1.86 3.28
CA VAL A 156 2.55 1.51 3.21
C VAL A 156 1.80 2.13 4.39
N LEU A 157 2.35 2.12 5.60
CA LEU A 157 1.67 2.70 6.75
C LEU A 157 1.56 4.21 6.67
N LEU A 158 2.62 4.91 6.27
CA LEU A 158 2.56 6.36 6.06
C LEU A 158 1.56 6.73 4.97
N TYR A 159 1.54 5.96 3.88
CA TYR A 159 0.58 6.14 2.79
C TYR A 159 -0.86 5.94 3.26
N TYR A 160 -1.11 4.82 3.92
CA TYR A 160 -2.43 4.40 4.38
C TYR A 160 -3.04 5.39 5.39
N ILE A 161 -2.26 5.76 6.42
CA ILE A 161 -2.76 6.61 7.51
C ILE A 161 -2.75 8.10 7.15
N GLY A 162 -1.87 8.53 6.25
CA GLY A 162 -1.68 9.93 5.86
C GLY A 162 -1.62 10.89 7.06
N ASN A 163 -2.53 11.86 7.06
CA ASN A 163 -2.74 12.82 8.16
C ASN A 163 -3.99 12.54 9.00
N ASN A 164 -4.61 11.36 8.87
CA ASN A 164 -5.83 11.01 9.61
C ASN A 164 -5.52 10.88 11.12
N SER A 165 -6.17 11.72 11.92
CA SER A 165 -5.97 11.82 13.36
C SER A 165 -6.38 10.56 14.14
N SER A 166 -7.28 9.76 13.57
CA SER A 166 -7.72 8.47 14.14
C SER A 166 -6.57 7.46 14.29
N TYR A 167 -5.50 7.62 13.50
CA TYR A 167 -4.30 6.78 13.55
C TYR A 167 -3.09 7.48 14.19
N SER A 168 -3.28 8.61 14.88
CA SER A 168 -2.19 9.39 15.49
C SER A 168 -1.18 8.55 16.28
N ALA A 169 -1.65 7.61 17.10
CA ALA A 169 -0.77 6.73 17.87
C ALA A 169 0.07 5.78 16.99
N ILE A 170 -0.51 5.25 15.91
CA ILE A 170 0.20 4.41 14.94
C ILE A 170 1.21 5.26 14.18
N LYS A 171 0.84 6.48 13.77
CA LYS A 171 1.75 7.43 13.13
C LYS A 171 2.95 7.75 14.02
N SER A 172 2.74 8.01 15.31
CA SER A 172 3.84 8.21 16.26
C SER A 172 4.76 6.99 16.35
N PHE A 173 4.21 5.78 16.33
CA PHE A 173 4.98 4.53 16.33
C PHE A 173 5.82 4.35 15.05
N VAL A 174 5.24 4.62 13.88
CA VAL A 174 5.94 4.58 12.58
C VAL A 174 7.07 5.62 12.57
N LEU A 175 6.80 6.87 12.98
CA LEU A 175 7.81 7.92 13.03
C LEU A 175 8.94 7.62 14.02
N LYS A 176 8.65 6.93 15.13
CA LYS A 176 9.68 6.44 16.06
C LYS A 176 10.58 5.40 15.39
N ASN A 177 10.01 4.47 14.63
CA ASN A 177 10.78 3.48 13.85
C ASN A 177 11.65 4.16 12.79
N VAL A 178 11.09 5.10 12.02
CA VAL A 178 11.86 5.89 11.03
C VAL A 178 13.07 6.56 11.67
N ARG A 179 12.87 7.25 12.82
CA ARG A 179 13.97 7.92 13.52
C ARG A 179 15.02 6.93 14.02
N LEU A 180 14.63 5.73 14.43
CA LEU A 180 15.53 4.67 14.90
C LEU A 180 16.35 4.10 13.74
N ILE A 181 15.70 3.73 12.63
CA ILE A 181 16.35 3.18 11.44
C ILE A 181 17.31 4.20 10.82
N LEU A 182 16.92 5.47 10.80
CA LEU A 182 17.71 6.57 10.27
C LEU A 182 18.50 7.30 11.38
N SER A 183 18.73 6.64 12.52
CA SER A 183 19.54 7.20 13.60
C SER A 183 21.03 7.08 13.34
N ASP A 184 21.43 6.02 12.66
CA ASP A 184 22.77 5.76 12.17
C ASP A 184 22.71 5.54 10.65
N LEU A 185 23.43 6.38 9.90
CA LEU A 185 23.50 6.32 8.45
C LEU A 185 24.90 5.85 7.99
N SER A 186 25.70 5.26 8.89
CA SER A 186 27.07 4.79 8.64
C SER A 186 27.19 3.88 7.42
N ASP A 187 26.22 2.98 7.25
CA ASP A 187 26.13 1.99 6.18
C ASP A 187 25.25 2.43 4.98
N ILE A 188 24.78 3.69 4.92
CA ILE A 188 23.78 4.11 3.91
C ILE A 188 24.24 3.88 2.46
N ARG A 189 25.57 3.79 2.23
CA ARG A 189 26.16 3.48 0.93
C ARG A 189 26.08 2.00 0.55
N MET A 190 25.95 1.12 1.55
CA MET A 190 25.94 -0.34 1.40
C MET A 190 24.57 -0.95 1.70
N ASN A 191 23.66 -0.20 2.31
CA ASN A 191 22.33 -0.64 2.71
C ASN A 191 21.25 0.03 1.83
N SER A 192 20.79 -0.69 0.81
CA SER A 192 19.79 -0.19 -0.13
C SER A 192 18.45 0.12 0.53
N GLU A 193 18.01 -0.70 1.48
CA GLU A 193 16.75 -0.50 2.19
C GLU A 193 16.76 0.80 3.02
N ARG A 194 17.88 1.08 3.70
CA ARG A 194 18.07 2.32 4.46
C ARG A 194 18.14 3.53 3.55
N LEU A 195 18.82 3.41 2.40
CA LEU A 195 18.87 4.47 1.40
C LEU A 195 17.48 4.79 0.84
N TYR A 196 16.71 3.77 0.44
CA TYR A 196 15.35 3.94 -0.07
C TYR A 196 14.45 4.59 0.97
N LEU A 197 14.49 4.11 2.21
CA LEU A 197 13.73 4.70 3.30
C LEU A 197 14.10 6.17 3.53
N PHE A 198 15.39 6.48 3.56
CA PHE A 198 15.86 7.86 3.72
C PHE A 198 15.29 8.77 2.63
N LEU A 199 15.39 8.37 1.36
CA LEU A 199 14.98 9.18 0.22
C LEU A 199 13.46 9.41 0.19
N ASP A 200 12.64 8.37 0.38
CA ASP A 200 11.18 8.55 0.37
C ASP A 200 10.64 9.25 1.63
N VAL A 201 11.36 9.16 2.77
CA VAL A 201 11.04 9.97 3.96
C VAL A 201 11.26 11.46 3.71
N MET A 202 12.22 11.85 2.87
CA MET A 202 12.43 13.26 2.50
C MET A 202 11.28 13.80 1.65
N THR A 203 10.69 12.99 0.78
CA THR A 203 9.58 13.39 -0.09
C THR A 203 8.21 13.23 0.57
N CYS A 204 8.09 12.41 1.62
CA CYS A 204 6.81 12.11 2.25
C CYS A 204 6.10 13.37 2.79
N PRO A 205 4.87 13.69 2.34
CA PRO A 205 4.11 14.85 2.82
C PRO A 205 3.55 14.65 4.24
N TYR A 206 3.53 13.42 4.72
CA TYR A 206 2.97 13.06 6.03
C TYR A 206 3.98 13.17 7.17
N ILE A 207 5.22 13.54 6.89
CA ILE A 207 6.31 13.68 7.86
C ILE A 207 6.66 15.16 8.04
N ASP A 208 6.67 15.60 9.30
CA ASP A 208 7.02 16.96 9.69
C ASP A 208 8.44 17.35 9.26
N SER A 209 8.61 18.62 8.86
CA SER A 209 9.87 19.15 8.36
C SER A 209 10.99 19.10 9.41
N GLY A 210 10.66 19.22 10.71
CA GLY A 210 11.63 19.09 11.79
C GLY A 210 12.23 17.69 11.88
N ILE A 211 11.43 16.64 11.61
CA ILE A 211 11.95 15.26 11.53
C ILE A 211 12.91 15.13 10.35
N LYS A 212 12.53 15.66 9.17
CA LYS A 212 13.36 15.61 7.97
C LYS A 212 14.71 16.31 8.19
N LYS A 213 14.69 17.54 8.73
CA LYS A 213 15.89 18.30 9.10
C LYS A 213 16.78 17.54 10.10
N GLY A 214 16.17 16.88 11.10
CA GLY A 214 16.89 16.07 12.07
C GLY A 214 17.63 14.89 11.44
N ILE A 215 17.04 14.23 10.45
CA ILE A 215 17.68 13.13 9.71
C ILE A 215 18.80 13.67 8.81
N VAL A 216 18.54 14.75 8.07
CA VAL A 216 19.51 15.41 7.21
C VAL A 216 20.74 15.89 7.99
N SER A 217 20.54 16.42 9.20
CA SER A 217 21.64 16.83 10.09
C SER A 217 22.63 15.70 10.37
N LYS A 218 22.12 14.49 10.58
CA LYS A 218 22.95 13.30 10.85
C LYS A 218 23.76 12.89 9.63
N LEU A 219 23.12 12.87 8.45
CA LEU A 219 23.81 12.56 7.19
C LEU A 219 24.93 13.57 6.93
N TYR A 220 24.63 14.86 7.08
CA TYR A 220 25.62 15.92 6.89
C TYR A 220 26.79 15.78 7.85
N LYS A 221 26.51 15.57 9.14
CA LYS A 221 27.56 15.36 10.15
C LYS A 221 28.46 14.17 9.82
N GLN A 222 27.89 13.08 9.33
CA GLN A 222 28.64 11.90 8.94
C GLN A 222 29.53 12.14 7.70
N MET A 223 29.05 12.94 6.74
CA MET A 223 29.81 13.24 5.52
C MET A 223 30.89 14.30 5.73
N ASN A 224 30.64 15.29 6.57
CA ASN A 224 31.44 16.51 6.68
C ASN A 224 32.18 16.64 8.03
N GLY A 225 31.85 15.81 9.02
CA GLY A 225 32.43 15.86 10.37
C GLY A 225 31.96 17.03 11.24
N ALA A 226 31.02 17.85 10.77
CA ALA A 226 30.50 19.03 11.46
C ALA A 226 28.97 19.10 11.40
N GLU A 227 28.34 19.74 12.39
CA GLU A 227 26.90 20.00 12.37
C GLU A 227 26.57 21.06 11.29
N PRO A 228 25.51 20.85 10.47
CA PRO A 228 25.07 21.85 9.51
C PRO A 228 24.37 23.03 10.21
N SER A 229 24.46 24.21 9.60
CA SER A 229 23.62 25.37 9.96
C SER A 229 22.14 25.11 9.65
N GLU A 230 21.23 25.88 10.26
CA GLU A 230 19.79 25.77 9.95
C GLU A 230 19.49 26.01 8.47
N GLN A 231 20.22 26.93 7.82
CA GLN A 231 20.09 27.17 6.39
C GLN A 231 20.50 25.94 5.56
N GLN A 232 21.62 25.30 5.90
CA GLN A 232 22.09 24.08 5.22
C GLN A 232 21.11 22.92 5.39
N LYS A 233 20.50 22.77 6.57
CA LYS A 233 19.46 21.76 6.81
C LYS A 233 18.24 22.00 5.92
N GLU A 234 17.78 23.24 5.81
CA GLU A 234 16.65 23.62 4.97
C GLU A 234 16.94 23.37 3.49
N GLU A 235 18.08 23.84 2.98
CA GLU A 235 18.49 23.69 1.59
C GLU A 235 18.60 22.21 1.19
N LEU A 236 19.23 21.39 2.03
CA LEU A 236 19.42 19.97 1.75
C LEU A 236 18.10 19.19 1.86
N ALA A 237 17.28 19.45 2.89
CA ALA A 237 15.95 18.84 2.99
C ALA A 237 15.05 19.21 1.81
N SER A 238 15.04 20.49 1.41
CA SER A 238 14.28 20.98 0.26
C SER A 238 14.77 20.36 -1.05
N SER A 239 16.09 20.24 -1.23
CA SER A 239 16.67 19.64 -2.44
C SER A 239 16.34 18.14 -2.55
N LEU A 240 16.42 17.40 -1.45
CA LEU A 240 16.09 15.97 -1.41
C LEU A 240 14.59 15.69 -1.52
N GLY A 241 13.75 16.61 -1.02
CA GLY A 241 12.29 16.52 -1.07
C GLY A 241 11.65 17.06 -2.34
N LYS A 242 12.44 17.61 -3.28
CA LYS A 242 11.92 18.31 -4.46
C LYS A 242 11.21 17.40 -5.46
N TYR A 243 11.71 16.18 -5.65
CA TYR A 243 11.20 15.23 -6.63
C TYR A 243 10.94 13.88 -5.98
N PRO A 244 9.89 13.14 -6.40
CA PRO A 244 9.67 11.77 -5.96
C PRO A 244 10.91 10.89 -6.23
N TRP A 245 11.18 9.96 -5.32
CA TRP A 245 12.24 8.97 -5.48
C TRP A 245 11.67 7.64 -5.95
N PHE A 246 11.23 6.78 -5.03
CA PHE A 246 10.64 5.48 -5.37
C PHE A 246 9.13 5.46 -5.16
N VAL A 247 8.63 6.32 -4.27
CA VAL A 247 7.21 6.45 -3.96
C VAL A 247 6.67 7.78 -4.49
N SER A 248 5.59 7.71 -5.29
CA SER A 248 4.74 8.87 -5.54
C SER A 248 3.72 8.96 -4.40
N TRP A 249 3.68 10.10 -3.71
CA TRP A 249 2.77 10.31 -2.58
C TRP A 249 1.47 11.01 -2.97
N GLU A 250 1.42 11.62 -4.16
CA GLU A 250 0.27 12.38 -4.68
C GLU A 250 -0.66 11.51 -5.53
N ASP A 251 -0.10 10.54 -6.24
CA ASP A 251 -0.86 9.59 -7.06
C ASP A 251 -0.81 8.20 -6.44
N ALA A 252 -1.88 7.43 -6.65
CA ALA A 252 -2.06 6.00 -6.35
C ALA A 252 -1.00 5.06 -6.94
N ASP A 253 0.15 5.57 -7.39
CA ASP A 253 1.18 4.85 -8.12
C ASP A 253 2.10 4.04 -7.18
N LEU A 254 1.66 3.80 -5.94
CA LEU A 254 2.13 2.66 -5.16
C LEU A 254 1.89 1.34 -5.92
N LEU A 255 0.89 1.33 -6.82
CA LEU A 255 0.63 0.34 -7.86
C LEU A 255 1.89 0.00 -8.68
N THR A 256 2.56 1.02 -9.22
CA THR A 256 3.80 0.84 -9.97
C THR A 256 4.93 0.30 -9.08
N ALA A 257 4.95 0.63 -7.78
CA ALA A 257 5.92 0.05 -6.84
C ALA A 257 5.64 -1.44 -6.52
N LEU A 258 4.36 -1.84 -6.49
CA LEU A 258 3.94 -3.23 -6.36
C LEU A 258 4.26 -4.05 -7.62
N GLU A 259 3.99 -3.50 -8.81
CA GLU A 259 4.23 -4.14 -10.10
C GLU A 259 5.73 -4.23 -10.46
N LYS A 260 6.54 -3.20 -10.17
CA LYS A 260 8.00 -3.26 -10.37
C LYS A 260 8.67 -4.37 -9.54
N LYS A 261 8.13 -4.71 -8.36
CA LYS A 261 8.62 -5.83 -7.55
C LYS A 261 8.32 -7.21 -8.16
N GLU A 262 7.25 -7.36 -8.95
CA GLU A 262 6.98 -8.58 -9.73
C GLU A 262 8.02 -8.77 -10.83
N LEU A 263 8.42 -7.69 -11.51
CA LEU A 263 9.41 -7.74 -12.60
C LEU A 263 10.82 -8.12 -12.11
N LEU A 264 11.18 -7.75 -10.88
CA LEU A 264 12.50 -8.01 -10.31
C LEU A 264 12.69 -9.43 -9.75
N LYS A 265 11.61 -10.19 -9.48
CA LYS A 265 11.70 -11.60 -9.05
C LYS A 265 11.74 -12.59 -10.23
N GLY A 266 11.68 -12.09 -11.46
CA GLY A 266 11.75 -12.86 -12.70
C GLY A 266 13.17 -13.02 -13.29
N TYR A 267 14.20 -12.53 -12.59
CA TYR A 267 15.62 -12.65 -12.96
C TYR A 267 16.44 -13.31 -11.86
#